data_AF-A0A0Q7IUD5-F1
#
_entry.id   AF-A0A0Q7IUD5-F1
#
_cell.length_a   1.000
_cell.length_b   1.000
_cell.length_c   1.000
_cell.angle_alpha   90.00
_cell.angle_beta   90.00
_cell.angle_gamma   90.00
#
_symmetry.space_group_name_H-M   'P 1'
#
loop_
_entity.id
_entity.type
_entity.pdbx_description
1 polymer ?
#
loop_
_entity_poly.entity_id
_entity_poly.type
_entity_poly.pdbx_seq_one_letter_code
_entity_poly.pdbx_strand_id
1 'polypeptide(L)'
;MGKVGKETWRRVMAMLGDDIPEERLDLARMYCEAVEAAHECAMILKKEGRVIHQRGKPAKAHPTVRSHLHYQQQAARWAQALGIYAGAVSKDKKVPNGTSASLDY
;
A
#
# COMPACT_ATOMS: atom_id res chain seq x y z
N MET A 1 9.34 9.73 6.75
CA MET A 1 8.46 10.14 5.64
C MET A 1 9.02 11.34 4.90
N GLY A 2 9.17 11.21 3.59
CA GLY A 2 9.43 12.29 2.65
C GLY A 2 8.14 12.99 2.20
N LYS A 3 8.18 13.63 1.02
CA LYS A 3 7.12 14.55 0.56
C LYS A 3 5.79 13.84 0.30
N VAL A 4 5.82 12.65 -0.30
CA VAL A 4 4.62 11.89 -0.66
C VAL A 4 3.97 11.33 0.61
N GLY A 5 4.76 10.72 1.49
CA GLY A 5 4.25 10.18 2.76
C GLY A 5 3.59 11.26 3.62
N LYS A 6 4.18 12.46 3.71
CA LYS A 6 3.60 13.61 4.44
C LYS A 6 2.31 14.16 3.83
N GLU A 7 2.16 14.10 2.50
CA GLU A 7 0.92 14.51 1.84
C GLU A 7 -0.18 13.47 2.08
N THR A 8 0.13 12.20 1.93
CA THR A 8 -0.79 11.09 2.23
C THR A 8 -1.23 11.14 3.69
N TRP A 9 -0.31 11.37 4.63
CA TRP A 9 -0.60 11.51 6.05
C TRP A 9 -1.65 12.59 6.32
N ARG A 10 -1.47 13.79 5.75
CA ARG A 10 -2.44 14.88 5.90
C ARG A 10 -3.84 14.51 5.41
N ARG A 11 -3.94 13.80 4.28
CA ARG A 11 -5.24 13.34 3.75
C ARG A 11 -5.87 12.27 4.63
N VAL A 12 -5.07 11.30 5.09
CA VAL A 12 -5.55 10.19 5.93
C VAL A 12 -6.03 10.70 7.28
N MET A 13 -5.25 11.55 7.95
CA MET A 13 -5.64 12.16 9.22
C MET A 13 -6.89 13.02 9.09
N ALA A 14 -7.02 13.80 8.00
CA ALA A 14 -8.23 14.57 7.74
C ALA A 14 -9.49 13.69 7.54
N MET A 15 -9.33 12.44 7.07
CA MET A 15 -10.45 11.49 6.94
C MET A 15 -10.78 10.77 8.25
N LEU A 16 -9.76 10.46 9.04
CA LEU A 16 -9.91 9.69 10.28
C LEU A 16 -10.34 10.55 11.48
N GLY A 17 -10.12 11.86 11.44
CA GLY A 17 -10.47 12.81 12.51
C GLY A 17 -9.38 12.96 13.57
N ASP A 18 -9.68 13.72 14.63
CA ASP A 18 -8.70 14.05 15.68
C ASP A 18 -8.64 13.02 16.83
N ASP A 19 -9.68 12.20 16.99
CA ASP A 19 -9.78 11.20 18.07
C ASP A 19 -9.54 9.78 17.54
N ILE A 20 -8.28 9.51 17.21
CA ILE A 20 -7.83 8.23 16.66
C ILE A 20 -7.03 7.48 17.73
N PRO A 21 -7.36 6.20 18.02
CA PRO A 21 -6.57 5.40 18.95
C PRO A 21 -5.16 5.18 18.41
N GLU A 22 -4.18 5.06 19.31
CA GLU A 22 -2.74 4.95 18.99
C GLU A 22 -2.43 3.83 17.99
N GLU A 23 -3.08 2.67 18.13
CA GLU A 23 -2.93 1.55 17.19
C GLU A 23 -3.31 1.92 15.74
N ARG A 24 -4.32 2.78 15.57
CA ARG A 24 -4.73 3.26 14.25
C ARG A 24 -3.81 4.36 13.73
N LEU A 25 -3.17 5.13 14.60
CA LEU A 25 -2.11 6.08 14.21
C LEU A 25 -0.89 5.35 13.66
N ASP A 26 -0.47 4.25 14.29
CA ASP A 26 0.63 3.42 13.80
C ASP A 26 0.29 2.75 12.47
N LEU A 27 -0.93 2.24 12.31
CA LEU A 27 -1.43 1.74 11.03
C LEU A 27 -1.44 2.82 9.95
N ALA A 28 -1.86 4.04 10.26
CA ALA A 28 -1.84 5.18 9.34
C ALA A 28 -0.42 5.55 8.93
N ARG A 29 0.54 5.41 9.86
CA ARG A 29 1.95 5.67 9.60
C ARG A 29 2.53 4.63 8.64
N MET A 30 2.32 3.34 8.93
CA MET A 30 2.75 2.25 8.06
C MET A 30 2.13 2.36 6.65
N TYR A 31 0.85 2.71 6.57
CA TYR A 31 0.17 2.98 5.31
C TYR A 31 0.90 4.07 4.49
N CYS A 32 1.16 5.21 5.10
CA CYS A 32 1.81 6.33 4.41
C CYS A 32 3.25 5.98 3.99
N GLU A 33 3.97 5.18 4.78
CA GLU A 33 5.31 4.70 4.44
C GLU A 33 5.30 3.73 3.24
N ALA A 34 4.35 2.79 3.14
CA ALA A 34 4.27 1.97 1.90
C ALA A 34 3.87 2.77 0.67
N VAL A 35 2.97 3.75 0.80
CA VAL A 35 2.60 4.58 -0.34
C VAL A 35 3.82 5.34 -0.87
N GLU A 36 4.64 5.87 0.04
CA GLU A 36 5.90 6.52 -0.31
C GLU A 36 6.90 5.56 -0.97
N ALA A 37 7.13 4.38 -0.39
CA ALA A 37 8.03 3.38 -0.95
C ALA A 37 7.55 2.87 -2.33
N ALA A 38 6.24 2.69 -2.52
CA ALA A 38 5.66 2.34 -3.81
C ALA A 38 5.89 3.45 -4.85
N HIS A 39 5.76 4.73 -4.44
CA HIS A 39 6.02 5.88 -5.30
C HIS A 39 7.50 5.97 -5.70
N GLU A 40 8.43 5.76 -4.77
CA GLU A 40 9.87 5.71 -5.07
C GLU A 40 10.20 4.59 -6.07
N CYS A 41 9.64 3.40 -5.87
CA CYS A 41 9.77 2.30 -6.81
C CYS A 41 9.25 2.67 -8.21
N ALA A 42 8.13 3.37 -8.30
CA ALA A 42 7.56 3.83 -9.57
C ALA A 42 8.48 4.86 -10.26
N MET A 43 9.10 5.76 -9.51
CA MET A 43 10.05 6.74 -10.04
C MET A 43 11.31 6.07 -10.61
N ILE A 44 11.85 5.05 -9.94
CA ILE A 44 12.97 4.25 -10.46
C ILE A 44 12.55 3.57 -11.78
N LEU A 45 11.41 2.90 -11.80
CA LEU A 45 10.89 2.23 -13.01
C LEU A 45 10.60 3.21 -14.15
N LYS A 46 10.22 4.45 -13.86
CA LYS A 46 10.01 5.50 -14.88
C LYS A 46 11.34 5.96 -15.48
N LYS A 47 12.39 6.05 -14.67
CA LYS A 47 13.73 6.49 -15.08
C LYS A 47 14.49 5.39 -15.85
N GLU A 48 14.43 4.15 -15.36
CA GLU A 48 15.25 3.04 -15.86
C GLU A 48 14.46 2.09 -16.78
N GLY A 49 13.14 2.20 -16.78
CA GLY A 49 12.24 1.31 -17.50
C GLY A 49 11.84 0.08 -16.68
N ARG A 50 10.79 -0.60 -17.13
CA ARG A 50 10.24 -1.80 -16.46
C ARG A 50 10.98 -3.09 -16.83
N VAL A 51 11.82 -3.04 -17.85
CA VAL A 51 12.53 -4.19 -18.43
C VAL A 51 13.99 -3.82 -18.59
N ILE A 52 14.87 -4.64 -18.01
CA ILE A 52 16.31 -4.51 -18.17
C ILE A 52 16.71 -5.29 -19.42
N HIS A 53 17.30 -4.60 -20.40
CA HIS A 53 17.89 -5.20 -21.59
C HIS A 53 19.39 -5.34 -21.38
N GLN A 54 19.85 -6.56 -21.10
CA GLN A 54 21.30 -6.87 -21.09
C GLN A 54 21.69 -7.42 -22.46
N ARG A 55 22.80 -6.93 -23.02
CA ARG A 55 23.29 -7.38 -24.33
C ARG A 55 23.51 -8.90 -24.33
N GLY A 56 22.86 -9.60 -25.25
CA GLY A 56 22.96 -11.05 -25.40
C GLY A 56 22.14 -11.88 -24.39
N LYS A 57 21.26 -11.26 -23.59
CA LYS A 57 20.34 -11.98 -22.68
C LYS A 57 18.90 -11.59 -22.97
N PRO A 58 17.93 -12.50 -22.75
CA PRO A 58 16.53 -12.16 -22.86
C PRO A 58 16.16 -11.06 -21.86
N ALA A 59 15.25 -10.19 -22.27
CA ALA A 59 14.71 -9.12 -21.44
C ALA A 59 14.12 -9.71 -20.15
N LYS A 60 14.48 -9.13 -18.99
CA LYS A 60 13.94 -9.52 -17.69
C LYS A 60 13.28 -8.33 -17.02
N ALA A 61 12.22 -8.60 -16.26
CA ALA A 61 11.55 -7.58 -15.45
C ALA A 61 12.55 -6.94 -14.47
N HIS A 62 12.46 -5.61 -14.34
CA HIS A 62 13.29 -4.86 -13.39
C HIS A 62 13.00 -5.34 -11.96
N PRO A 63 14.01 -5.58 -11.10
CA PRO A 63 13.80 -6.11 -9.74
C PRO A 63 12.82 -5.25 -8.92
N THR A 64 12.86 -3.93 -9.12
CA THR A 64 11.95 -2.95 -8.52
C THR A 64 10.47 -3.18 -8.82
N VAL A 65 10.12 -3.91 -9.90
CA VAL A 65 8.72 -4.28 -10.19
C VAL A 65 8.13 -5.11 -9.05
N ARG A 66 8.89 -6.06 -8.50
CA ARG A 66 8.42 -6.91 -7.39
C ARG A 66 8.23 -6.09 -6.12
N SER A 67 9.19 -5.23 -5.79
CA SER A 67 9.11 -4.34 -4.63
C SER A 67 7.93 -3.37 -4.76
N HIS A 68 7.70 -2.81 -5.94
CA HIS A 68 6.55 -1.93 -6.20
C HIS A 68 5.22 -2.64 -5.92
N LEU A 69 5.02 -3.85 -6.47
CA LEU A 69 3.82 -4.65 -6.24
C LEU A 69 3.64 -5.00 -4.75
N HIS A 70 4.74 -5.35 -4.08
CA HIS A 70 4.71 -5.66 -2.65
C HIS A 70 4.23 -4.48 -1.81
N TYR A 71 4.80 -3.28 -2.01
CA TYR A 71 4.38 -2.08 -1.29
C TYR A 71 2.95 -1.66 -1.63
N GLN A 72 2.50 -1.83 -2.88
CA GLN A 72 1.11 -1.60 -3.24
C GLN A 72 0.14 -2.53 -2.51
N GLN A 73 0.47 -3.83 -2.41
CA GLN A 73 -0.34 -4.79 -1.67
C GLN A 73 -0.37 -4.47 -0.17
N GLN A 74 0.77 -4.09 0.41
CA GLN A 74 0.84 -3.66 1.80
C GLN A 74 0.00 -2.41 2.06
N ALA A 75 0.15 -1.36 1.23
CA ALA A 75 -0.66 -0.16 1.32
C ALA A 75 -2.16 -0.47 1.21
N ALA A 76 -2.56 -1.38 0.33
CA ALA A 76 -3.96 -1.81 0.22
C ALA A 76 -4.47 -2.50 1.50
N ARG A 77 -3.68 -3.39 2.10
CA ARG A 77 -4.03 -4.07 3.37
C ARG A 77 -4.19 -3.08 4.51
N TRP A 78 -3.28 -2.12 4.64
CA TRP A 78 -3.35 -1.12 5.70
C TRP A 78 -4.48 -0.11 5.46
N ALA A 79 -4.74 0.28 4.21
CA ALA A 79 -5.89 1.10 3.86
C ALA A 79 -7.22 0.41 4.21
N GLN A 80 -7.32 -0.91 4.02
CA GLN A 80 -8.49 -1.68 4.46
C GLN A 80 -8.62 -1.71 5.98
N ALA A 81 -7.53 -1.95 6.72
CA ALA A 81 -7.54 -1.93 8.18
C ALA A 81 -7.92 -0.56 8.77
N LEU A 82 -7.51 0.52 8.09
CA LEU A 82 -7.87 1.90 8.44
C LEU A 82 -9.30 2.27 8.01
N GLY A 83 -9.93 1.49 7.13
CA GLY A 83 -11.26 1.79 6.59
C GLY A 83 -11.29 2.91 5.54
N ILE A 84 -10.15 3.24 4.92
CA ILE A 84 -10.01 4.35 3.96
C ILE A 84 -9.98 3.90 2.49
N TYR A 85 -10.26 2.61 2.22
CA TYR A 85 -10.18 2.06 0.87
C TYR A 85 -11.25 2.67 -0.05
N ALA A 86 -10.80 3.28 -1.16
CA ALA A 86 -11.59 4.10 -2.10
C ALA A 86 -12.72 3.39 -2.89
N GLY A 87 -13.18 2.23 -2.42
CA GLY A 87 -14.32 1.49 -2.98
C GLY A 87 -15.29 0.94 -1.94
N ALA A 88 -15.07 1.18 -0.65
CA ALA A 88 -15.95 0.69 0.41
C ALA A 88 -16.37 1.86 1.31
N VAL A 89 -17.29 2.67 0.80
CA VAL A 89 -18.32 3.25 1.67
C VAL A 89 -19.14 2.05 2.19
N SER A 90 -18.63 1.33 3.18
CA SER A 90 -19.48 0.44 3.96
C SER A 90 -20.26 1.31 4.93
N LYS A 91 -21.36 1.88 4.43
CA LYS A 91 -22.56 1.98 5.24
C LYS A 91 -22.87 0.56 5.71
N ASP A 92 -22.86 0.34 7.02
CA ASP A 92 -23.46 -0.81 7.69
C ASP A 92 -23.38 -2.16 6.95
N LYS A 93 -22.26 -2.87 7.09
CA LYS A 93 -22.32 -4.34 7.10
C LYS A 93 -21.46 -4.88 8.23
N LYS A 94 -22.15 -5.23 9.31
CA LYS A 94 -21.78 -6.17 10.37
C LYS A 94 -20.79 -7.21 9.83
N VAL A 95 -19.53 -7.11 10.23
CA VAL A 95 -18.49 -8.11 9.93
C VAL A 95 -18.77 -9.32 10.82
N PRO A 96 -19.11 -10.51 10.29
CA PRO A 96 -19.10 -11.70 11.11
C PRO A 96 -17.63 -12.13 11.29
N ASN A 97 -17.19 -12.12 12.54
CA ASN A 97 -15.94 -12.73 12.97
C ASN A 97 -16.06 -14.24 12.70
N GLY A 98 -15.45 -14.73 11.62
CA GLY A 98 -15.54 -16.12 11.18
C GLY A 98 -14.17 -16.65 10.77
N THR A 99 -13.70 -17.65 11.50
CA THR A 99 -12.40 -18.33 11.44
C THR A 99 -12.02 -18.84 10.05
N SER A 100 -10.73 -18.69 9.71
CA SER A 100 -10.06 -19.24 8.54
C SER A 100 -10.44 -20.71 8.29
N ALA A 101 -11.02 -20.99 7.12
CA ALA A 101 -11.21 -22.35 6.65
C ALA A 101 -9.88 -22.90 6.11
N SER A 102 -9.48 -24.07 6.60
CA SER A 102 -8.35 -24.85 6.11
C SER A 102 -8.49 -25.15 4.62
N LEU A 103 -7.43 -24.91 3.85
CA LEU A 103 -7.31 -25.41 2.48
C LEU A 103 -7.08 -26.92 2.53
N ASP A 104 -8.00 -27.68 1.94
CA ASP A 104 -7.79 -29.06 1.49
C ASP A 104 -8.01 -29.06 -0.02
N TYR A 105 -6.90 -29.05 -0.79
CA TYR A 105 -6.62 -29.89 -1.97
C TYR A 105 -5.26 -29.55 -2.58
#